data_AF-A0A750II83-F1
#
_entry.id   AF-A0A750II83-F1
#
_cell.length_a   1.000
_cell.length_b   1.000
_cell.length_c   1.000
_cell.angle_alpha   90.00
_cell.angle_beta   90.00
_cell.angle_gamma   90.00
#
_symmetry.space_group_name_H-M   'P 1'
#
loop_
_entity.id
_entity.type
_entity.pdbx_description
1 polymer ?
#
loop_
_entity_poly.entity_id
_entity_poly.type
_entity_poly.pdbx_seq_one_letter_code
_entity_poly.pdbx_strand_id
1 'polypeptide(L)'
;MSDDSNTITSSDSYIKSTGIRCVNAMCALSFWREFIAYFILGSMGLWLPPFLGASGANAVFDPMNVLTFGLVTLFIILEARLFMDKNDDAKSPGVTKLIVLLGVILLCIGYVKGVVTNGTPLFWGMGWVHISLFFTMLVWLLNHVNTSRYDPKGINEMLGGSV
;
A
#
# COMPACT_ATOMS: atom_id res chain seq x y z
N MET A 1 -19.40 48.11 2.57
CA MET A 1 -19.05 47.44 3.83
C MET A 1 -18.87 45.98 3.47
N SER A 2 -17.64 45.49 3.62
CA SER A 2 -17.09 44.33 2.94
C SER A 2 -17.51 43.03 3.64
N ASP A 3 -18.24 42.16 2.97
CA ASP A 3 -18.44 40.76 3.38
C ASP A 3 -17.36 39.89 2.74
N ASP A 4 -16.12 40.11 3.17
CA ASP A 4 -15.03 39.15 3.02
C ASP A 4 -14.98 38.29 4.28
N SER A 5 -15.68 37.16 4.28
CA SER A 5 -15.24 35.93 4.96
C SER A 5 -16.33 34.88 4.88
N ASN A 6 -16.13 33.90 3.99
CA ASN A 6 -16.34 32.48 4.27
C ASN A 6 -15.85 31.67 3.06
N THR A 7 -14.63 31.95 2.63
CA THR A 7 -13.89 31.04 1.76
C THR A 7 -13.42 29.91 2.67
N ILE A 8 -14.13 28.79 2.64
CA ILE A 8 -13.72 27.52 3.27
C ILE A 8 -12.37 27.13 2.65
N THR A 9 -11.27 27.50 3.30
CA THR A 9 -9.93 27.05 2.94
C THR A 9 -9.69 25.65 3.52
N SER A 10 -10.49 24.67 3.13
CA SER A 10 -10.18 23.25 3.37
C SER A 10 -9.53 22.61 2.13
N SER A 11 -8.58 23.31 1.52
CA SER A 11 -7.65 22.75 0.54
C SER A 11 -6.43 22.19 1.28
N ASP A 12 -6.63 21.24 2.20
CA ASP A 12 -5.49 20.43 2.63
C ASP A 12 -5.06 19.58 1.43
N SER A 13 -3.92 19.92 0.84
CA SER A 13 -3.34 19.15 -0.27
C SER A 13 -3.27 17.66 0.10
N TYR A 14 -3.72 16.79 -0.81
CA TYR A 14 -3.71 15.33 -0.64
C TYR A 14 -2.35 14.82 -0.14
N ILE A 15 -1.27 15.38 -0.67
CA ILE A 15 0.11 15.02 -0.30
C ILE A 15 0.38 15.38 1.16
N LYS A 16 -0.02 16.58 1.60
CA LYS A 16 0.16 17.04 2.97
C LYS A 16 -0.65 16.18 3.95
N SER A 17 -1.91 15.90 3.62
CA SER A 17 -2.78 15.05 4.44
C SER A 17 -2.25 13.62 4.55
N THR A 18 -1.82 13.02 3.44
CA THR A 18 -1.23 11.68 3.42
C THR A 18 0.08 11.64 4.20
N GLY A 19 0.92 12.68 4.09
CA GLY A 19 2.17 12.78 4.83
C GLY A 19 1.97 12.77 6.34
N ILE A 20 1.02 13.56 6.86
CA ILE A 20 0.70 13.59 8.30
C ILE A 20 0.18 12.23 8.77
N ARG A 21 -0.73 11.61 8.01
CA ARG A 21 -1.26 10.28 8.33
C ARG A 21 -0.19 9.20 8.31
N CYS A 22 0.77 9.28 7.39
CA CYS A 22 1.91 8.38 7.33
C CYS A 22 2.78 8.49 8.59
N VAL A 23 3.10 9.72 9.03
CA VAL A 23 3.84 9.94 10.28
C VAL A 23 3.08 9.34 11.47
N ASN A 24 1.77 9.60 11.57
CA ASN A 24 0.93 9.03 12.63
C ASN A 24 0.93 7.50 12.61
N ALA A 25 0.82 6.89 11.42
CA ALA A 25 0.84 5.44 11.26
C ALA A 25 2.18 4.85 11.71
N MET A 26 3.30 5.44 11.33
CA MET A 26 4.64 4.98 11.74
C MET A 26 4.86 5.06 13.26
N CYS A 27 4.16 5.97 13.95
CA CYS A 27 4.16 6.05 15.41
C CYS A 27 3.19 5.08 16.10
N ALA A 28 2.27 4.45 15.35
CA ALA A 28 1.26 3.55 15.91
C ALA A 28 1.76 2.09 15.95
N LEU A 29 1.64 1.43 17.10
CA LEU A 29 1.98 0.00 17.22
C LEU A 29 1.08 -0.90 16.35
N SER A 30 -0.18 -0.50 16.14
CA SER A 30 -1.13 -1.22 15.28
C SER A 30 -0.62 -1.33 13.84
N PHE A 31 0.00 -0.27 13.32
CA PHE A 31 0.60 -0.25 11.99
C PHE A 31 1.70 -1.30 11.87
N TRP A 32 2.66 -1.31 12.81
CA TRP A 32 3.78 -2.26 12.77
C TRP A 32 3.33 -3.71 12.91
N ARG A 33 2.33 -3.98 13.74
CA ARG A 33 1.73 -5.32 13.86
C ARG A 33 1.13 -5.78 12.53
N GLU A 34 0.38 -4.92 11.87
CA GLU A 34 -0.23 -5.25 10.58
C GLU A 34 0.82 -5.37 9.47
N PHE A 35 1.83 -4.49 9.45
CA PHE A 35 2.96 -4.58 8.52
C PHE A 35 3.70 -5.93 8.65
N ILE A 36 4.02 -6.36 9.87
CA ILE A 36 4.67 -7.65 10.12
C ILE A 36 3.77 -8.80 9.66
N ALA A 37 2.48 -8.75 9.97
CA ALA A 37 1.54 -9.80 9.56
C ALA A 37 1.43 -9.92 8.04
N TYR A 38 1.30 -8.81 7.32
CA TYR A 38 1.14 -8.85 5.86
C TYR A 38 2.44 -9.14 5.12
N PHE A 39 3.57 -8.54 5.51
CA PHE A 39 4.80 -8.65 4.73
C PHE A 39 5.80 -9.64 5.26
N ILE A 40 5.90 -9.87 6.57
CA ILE A 40 6.85 -10.86 7.11
C ILE A 40 6.20 -12.24 7.13
N LEU A 41 5.01 -12.34 7.75
CA LEU A 41 4.27 -13.61 7.81
C LEU A 41 3.62 -13.94 6.46
N GLY A 42 3.00 -12.98 5.79
CA GLY A 42 2.37 -13.21 4.49
C GLY A 42 3.36 -13.63 3.39
N SER A 43 4.61 -13.15 3.45
CA SER A 43 5.65 -13.55 2.48
C SER A 43 6.40 -14.82 2.86
N MET A 44 6.02 -15.51 3.96
CA MET A 44 6.68 -16.76 4.38
C MET A 44 6.73 -17.79 3.25
N GLY A 45 5.71 -17.86 2.40
CA GLY A 45 5.71 -18.75 1.23
C GLY A 45 6.84 -18.48 0.22
N LEU A 46 7.45 -17.28 0.24
CA LEU A 46 8.56 -16.91 -0.63
C LEU A 46 9.91 -17.28 -0.03
N TRP A 47 10.14 -16.93 1.24
CA TRP A 47 11.47 -17.02 1.85
C TRP A 47 11.67 -18.27 2.73
N LEU A 48 10.60 -18.80 3.33
CA LEU A 48 10.70 -19.93 4.26
C LEU A 48 11.11 -21.24 3.57
N PRO A 49 10.55 -21.64 2.41
CA PRO A 49 10.95 -22.90 1.78
C PRO A 49 12.43 -22.94 1.36
N PRO A 50 13.01 -21.89 0.74
CA PRO A 50 14.44 -21.83 0.48
C PRO A 50 15.29 -21.80 1.75
N PHE A 51 14.83 -21.09 2.79
CA PHE A 51 15.54 -21.02 4.08
C PHE A 51 15.63 -22.38 4.78
N LEU A 52 14.58 -23.21 4.67
CA LEU A 52 14.54 -24.56 5.23
C LEU A 52 15.18 -25.63 4.32
N GLY A 53 15.68 -25.25 3.13
CA GLY A 53 16.26 -26.19 2.17
C GLY A 53 15.24 -27.16 1.56
N ALA A 54 13.99 -26.73 1.40
CA ALA A 54 12.95 -27.55 0.79
C ALA A 54 13.28 -27.89 -0.69
N SER A 55 13.00 -29.13 -1.10
CA SER A 55 13.27 -29.59 -2.47
C SER A 55 12.52 -28.74 -3.50
N GLY A 56 13.24 -28.22 -4.51
CA GLY A 56 12.69 -27.36 -5.55
C GLY A 56 12.66 -25.86 -5.22
N ALA A 57 12.98 -25.46 -3.99
CA ALA A 57 13.00 -24.06 -3.56
C ALA A 57 14.44 -23.50 -3.58
N ASN A 58 14.89 -23.10 -4.77
CA ASN A 58 16.31 -22.76 -4.99
C ASN A 58 16.67 -21.28 -4.70
N ALA A 59 15.67 -20.40 -4.49
CA ALA A 59 15.91 -18.97 -4.27
C ALA A 59 14.80 -18.29 -3.45
N VAL A 60 15.19 -17.36 -2.58
CA VAL A 60 14.32 -16.58 -1.65
C VAL A 60 13.32 -15.66 -2.38
N PHE A 61 13.58 -15.34 -3.65
CA PHE A 61 12.74 -14.48 -4.48
C PHE A 61 12.68 -14.99 -5.92
N ASP A 62 12.27 -16.24 -6.09
CA ASP A 62 12.00 -16.75 -7.43
C ASP A 62 10.93 -15.89 -8.14
N PRO A 63 11.19 -15.39 -9.35
CA PRO A 63 10.29 -14.49 -10.06
C PRO A 63 8.85 -14.98 -10.21
N MET A 64 8.63 -16.28 -10.37
CA MET A 64 7.27 -16.84 -10.52
C MET A 64 6.53 -16.84 -9.18
N ASN A 65 7.23 -17.18 -8.10
CA ASN A 65 6.67 -17.15 -6.75
C ASN A 65 6.34 -15.71 -6.33
N VAL A 66 7.24 -14.76 -6.61
CA VAL A 66 7.03 -13.34 -6.30
C VAL A 66 5.91 -12.74 -7.13
N LEU A 67 5.77 -13.10 -8.42
CA LEU A 67 4.59 -12.75 -9.23
C LEU A 67 3.32 -13.21 -8.54
N THR A 68 3.26 -14.48 -8.12
CA THR A 68 2.06 -15.08 -7.53
C THR A 68 1.67 -14.35 -6.23
N PHE A 69 2.63 -14.16 -5.33
CA PHE A 69 2.42 -13.40 -4.10
C PHE A 69 2.01 -11.95 -4.37
N GLY A 70 2.69 -11.30 -5.32
CA GLY A 70 2.43 -9.93 -5.73
C GLY A 70 1.00 -9.75 -6.25
N LEU A 71 0.54 -10.62 -7.16
CA LEU A 71 -0.81 -10.57 -7.70
C LEU A 71 -1.87 -10.77 -6.63
N VAL A 72 -1.71 -11.78 -5.75
CA VAL A 72 -2.66 -12.02 -4.65
C VAL A 72 -2.73 -10.79 -3.74
N THR A 73 -1.58 -10.22 -3.38
CA THR A 73 -1.52 -9.02 -2.54
C THR A 73 -2.20 -7.82 -3.20
N LEU A 74 -1.98 -7.61 -4.51
CA LEU A 74 -2.63 -6.55 -5.27
C LEU A 74 -4.15 -6.71 -5.31
N PHE A 75 -4.67 -7.93 -5.47
CA PHE A 75 -6.10 -8.18 -5.45
C PHE A 75 -6.71 -7.93 -4.07
N ILE A 76 -6.03 -8.33 -2.98
CA ILE A 76 -6.47 -8.02 -1.62
C ILE A 76 -6.52 -6.51 -1.39
N ILE A 77 -5.51 -5.76 -1.83
CA ILE A 77 -5.50 -4.29 -1.73
C ILE A 77 -6.63 -3.68 -2.56
N LEU A 78 -6.85 -4.18 -3.77
CA LEU A 78 -7.91 -3.70 -4.65
C LEU A 78 -9.29 -3.97 -4.04
N GLU A 79 -9.54 -5.18 -3.56
CA GLU A 79 -10.77 -5.58 -2.88
C GLU A 79 -11.02 -4.67 -1.68
N ALA A 80 -10.05 -4.56 -0.77
CA ALA A 80 -10.15 -3.72 0.41
C ALA A 80 -10.49 -2.26 0.07
N ARG A 81 -9.97 -1.74 -1.05
CA ARG A 81 -10.24 -0.38 -1.51
C ARG A 81 -11.61 -0.24 -2.20
N LEU A 82 -12.01 -1.22 -3.01
CA LEU A 82 -13.28 -1.18 -3.74
C LEU A 82 -14.48 -1.27 -2.80
N PHE A 83 -14.35 -2.04 -1.70
CA PHE A 83 -15.38 -2.27 -0.71
C PHE A 83 -15.22 -1.45 0.58
N MET A 84 -14.31 -0.46 0.59
CA MET A 84 -14.12 0.43 1.73
C MET A 84 -15.37 1.30 1.95
N ASP A 85 -15.84 1.39 3.19
CA ASP A 85 -16.97 2.24 3.54
C ASP A 85 -16.60 3.72 3.39
N LYS A 86 -17.58 4.55 2.98
CA LYS A 86 -17.41 5.99 2.75
C LYS A 86 -16.97 6.74 4.02
N ASN A 87 -17.32 6.22 5.19
CA ASN A 87 -16.96 6.79 6.48
C ASN A 87 -15.50 6.52 6.88
N ASP A 88 -14.88 5.48 6.32
CA ASP A 88 -13.50 5.11 6.63
C ASP A 88 -12.47 5.86 5.75
N ASP A 89 -12.94 6.61 4.76
CA ASP A 89 -12.11 7.20 3.70
C ASP A 89 -12.09 8.74 3.80
N ALA A 90 -11.47 9.22 4.88
CA ALA A 90 -11.85 10.48 5.51
C ALA A 90 -11.40 11.80 4.83
N LYS A 91 -10.98 11.86 3.56
CA LYS A 91 -10.71 13.18 2.90
C LYS A 91 -10.54 13.16 1.38
N SER A 92 -10.12 12.05 0.78
CA SER A 92 -9.85 11.98 -0.67
C SER A 92 -10.11 10.59 -1.28
N PRO A 93 -11.33 10.05 -1.11
CA PRO A 93 -11.65 8.67 -1.46
C PRO A 93 -11.38 8.33 -2.93
N GLY A 94 -11.76 9.24 -3.83
CA GLY A 94 -11.59 9.07 -5.28
C GLY A 94 -10.12 9.07 -5.72
N VAL A 95 -9.27 9.91 -5.12
CA VAL A 95 -7.86 10.04 -5.51
C VAL A 95 -7.08 8.79 -5.11
N THR A 96 -7.20 8.34 -3.87
CA THR A 96 -6.52 7.12 -3.41
C THR A 96 -7.07 5.88 -4.10
N LYS A 97 -8.37 5.80 -4.39
CA LYS A 97 -8.95 4.71 -5.20
C LYS A 97 -8.36 4.67 -6.61
N LEU A 98 -8.19 5.83 -7.25
CA LEU A 98 -7.55 5.92 -8.57
C LEU A 98 -6.08 5.51 -8.52
N ILE A 99 -5.33 5.95 -7.50
CA ILE A 99 -3.93 5.56 -7.30
C ILE A 99 -3.80 4.04 -7.11
N VAL A 100 -4.65 3.43 -6.29
CA VAL A 100 -4.66 1.98 -6.08
C VAL A 100 -5.01 1.24 -7.38
N LEU A 101 -6.05 1.67 -8.09
CA LEU A 101 -6.46 1.03 -9.34
C LEU A 101 -5.38 1.10 -10.43
N LEU A 102 -4.83 2.28 -10.67
CA LEU A 102 -3.74 2.47 -11.64
C LEU A 102 -2.47 1.74 -11.19
N GLY A 103 -2.16 1.77 -9.90
CA GLY A 103 -1.05 1.05 -9.30
C GLY A 103 -1.15 -0.45 -9.54
N VAL A 104 -2.31 -1.06 -9.28
CA VAL A 104 -2.55 -2.49 -9.54
C VAL A 104 -2.31 -2.85 -11.00
N ILE A 105 -2.85 -2.08 -11.94
CA ILE A 105 -2.68 -2.35 -13.39
C ILE A 105 -1.19 -2.27 -13.79
N LEU A 106 -0.49 -1.20 -13.38
CA LEU A 106 0.92 -1.00 -13.72
C LEU A 106 1.82 -2.08 -13.07
N LEU A 107 1.50 -2.51 -11.85
CA LEU A 107 2.28 -3.52 -11.14
C LEU A 107 2.06 -4.91 -11.71
N CYS A 108 0.85 -5.26 -12.16
CA CYS A 108 0.62 -6.49 -12.91
C CYS A 108 1.51 -6.56 -14.16
N ILE A 109 1.62 -5.46 -14.92
CA ILE A 109 2.53 -5.38 -16.07
C ILE A 109 3.99 -5.53 -15.64
N GLY A 110 4.39 -4.86 -14.56
CA GLY A 110 5.74 -4.94 -14.00
C GLY A 110 6.14 -6.37 -13.61
N TYR A 111 5.27 -7.10 -12.92
CA TYR A 111 5.53 -8.48 -12.54
C TYR A 111 5.61 -9.40 -13.76
N VAL A 112 4.66 -9.32 -14.70
CA VAL A 112 4.68 -10.13 -15.93
C VAL A 112 5.96 -9.87 -16.72
N LYS A 113 6.34 -8.59 -16.87
CA LYS A 113 7.59 -8.21 -17.52
C LYS A 113 8.81 -8.81 -16.81
N GLY A 114 8.82 -8.78 -15.47
CA GLY A 114 9.91 -9.34 -14.68
C GLY A 114 10.04 -10.86 -14.82
N VAL A 115 8.94 -11.60 -14.93
CA VAL A 115 8.98 -13.04 -15.21
C VAL A 115 9.45 -13.32 -16.64
N VAL A 116 8.93 -12.61 -17.64
CA VAL A 116 9.28 -12.82 -19.06
C VAL A 116 10.74 -12.49 -19.35
N THR A 117 11.33 -11.55 -18.60
CA THR A 117 12.73 -11.13 -18.78
C THR A 117 13.70 -11.84 -17.83
N ASN A 118 13.22 -12.79 -17.03
CA ASN A 118 14.04 -13.61 -16.13
C ASN A 118 15.08 -14.42 -16.94
N GLY A 119 16.35 -14.37 -16.52
CA GLY A 119 17.47 -15.02 -17.22
C GLY A 119 18.22 -14.16 -18.25
N THR A 120 17.79 -12.92 -18.52
CA THR A 120 18.60 -11.95 -19.29
C THR A 120 19.62 -11.24 -18.39
N PRO A 121 20.83 -10.90 -18.90
CA PRO A 121 21.92 -10.41 -18.06
C PRO A 121 21.60 -9.17 -17.22
N LEU A 122 21.67 -9.41 -15.91
CA LEU A 122 22.02 -8.60 -14.74
C LEU A 122 21.24 -7.32 -14.35
N PHE A 123 20.55 -6.59 -15.24
CA PHE A 123 19.90 -5.33 -14.82
C PHE A 123 18.40 -5.23 -15.08
N TRP A 124 17.85 -6.02 -16.00
CA TRP A 124 16.46 -5.84 -16.44
C TRP A 124 15.52 -6.88 -15.81
N GLY A 125 15.76 -8.19 -15.95
CA GLY A 125 14.83 -9.24 -15.52
C GLY A 125 14.48 -9.29 -14.03
N MET A 126 15.46 -9.61 -13.17
CA MET A 126 15.27 -9.65 -11.72
C MET A 126 14.92 -8.28 -11.14
N GLY A 127 15.37 -7.18 -11.76
CA GLY A 127 15.05 -5.82 -11.33
C GLY A 127 13.55 -5.56 -11.34
N TRP A 128 12.84 -5.89 -12.41
CA TRP A 128 11.40 -5.59 -12.54
C TRP A 128 10.54 -6.27 -11.47
N VAL A 129 10.85 -7.50 -11.09
CA VAL A 129 10.09 -8.22 -10.05
C VAL A 129 10.26 -7.56 -8.68
N HIS A 130 11.51 -7.24 -8.29
CA HIS A 130 11.79 -6.59 -7.01
C HIS A 130 11.26 -5.16 -6.96
N ILE A 131 11.36 -4.43 -8.07
CA ILE A 131 10.78 -3.10 -8.23
C ILE A 131 9.26 -3.17 -8.07
N SER A 132 8.60 -4.14 -8.71
CA SER A 132 7.15 -4.32 -8.60
C SER A 132 6.72 -4.71 -7.19
N LEU A 133 7.49 -5.55 -6.50
CA LEU A 133 7.27 -5.88 -5.10
C LEU A 133 7.39 -4.65 -4.20
N PHE A 134 8.43 -3.86 -4.37
CA PHE A 134 8.61 -2.62 -3.62
C PHE A 134 7.45 -1.64 -3.82
N PHE A 135 7.03 -1.41 -5.07
CA PHE A 135 5.89 -0.54 -5.34
C PHE A 135 4.55 -1.14 -4.87
N THR A 136 4.41 -2.46 -4.80
CA THR A 136 3.25 -3.10 -4.17
C THR A 136 3.19 -2.77 -2.69
N MET A 137 4.32 -2.80 -1.97
CA MET A 137 4.39 -2.36 -0.58
C MET A 137 4.03 -0.88 -0.44
N LEU A 138 4.44 -0.03 -1.39
CA LEU A 138 4.12 1.39 -1.38
C LEU A 138 2.62 1.64 -1.63
N VAL A 139 2.00 0.94 -2.59
CA VAL A 139 0.56 1.03 -2.84
C VAL A 139 -0.24 0.52 -1.63
N TRP A 140 0.20 -0.57 -1.01
CA TRP A 140 -0.37 -1.04 0.25
C TRP A 140 -0.26 0.04 1.34
N LEU A 141 0.92 0.65 1.50
CA LEU A 141 1.16 1.67 2.51
C LEU A 141 0.21 2.86 2.29
N LEU A 142 0.14 3.37 1.06
CA LEU A 142 -0.77 4.47 0.71
C LEU A 142 -2.24 4.14 0.95
N ASN A 143 -2.66 2.90 0.66
CA ASN A 143 -4.01 2.45 0.95
C ASN A 143 -4.26 2.39 2.47
N HIS A 144 -3.32 1.83 3.22
CA HIS A 144 -3.44 1.58 4.64
C HIS A 144 -3.42 2.87 5.48
N VAL A 145 -2.48 3.79 5.19
CA VAL A 145 -2.36 5.06 5.93
C VAL A 145 -3.49 6.04 5.62
N ASN A 146 -4.18 5.88 4.49
CA ASN A 146 -5.31 6.74 4.13
C ASN A 146 -6.65 6.31 4.73
N THR A 147 -6.63 5.32 5.63
CA THR A 147 -7.78 4.98 6.47
C THR A 147 -8.04 6.06 7.53
N SER A 148 -9.29 6.16 7.97
CA SER A 148 -9.76 7.05 9.05
C SER A 148 -8.96 6.91 10.35
N ARG A 149 -8.40 5.73 10.61
CA ARG A 149 -7.63 5.37 11.83
C ARG A 149 -6.43 6.26 12.10
N TYR A 150 -5.82 6.84 11.06
CA TYR A 150 -4.63 7.67 11.19
C TYR A 150 -4.92 9.16 10.97
N ASP A 151 -6.20 9.53 10.83
CA ASP A 151 -6.61 10.91 10.66
C ASP A 151 -6.45 11.69 11.98
N PRO A 152 -5.63 12.76 12.02
CA PRO A 152 -5.48 13.60 13.20
C PRO A 152 -6.80 14.27 13.64
N LYS A 153 -7.78 14.46 12.75
CA LYS A 153 -9.09 15.04 13.11
C LYS A 153 -10.02 14.04 13.79
N GLY A 154 -9.83 12.73 13.59
CA GLY A 154 -10.65 11.69 14.21
C GLY A 154 -10.51 11.66 15.74
N ILE A 155 -9.35 12.04 16.29
CA ILE A 155 -9.13 12.02 17.75
C ILE A 155 -9.91 13.15 18.46
N ASN A 156 -10.02 14.33 17.84
CA ASN A 156 -10.76 15.45 18.41
C ASN A 156 -12.28 15.29 18.25
N GLU A 157 -12.75 14.61 17.20
CA GLU A 157 -14.18 14.32 17.02
C GLU A 157 -14.65 13.11 17.85
N MET A 158 -13.78 12.12 18.12
CA MET A 158 -14.09 10.96 18.96
C MET A 158 -14.15 11.25 20.47
N LEU A 159 -13.58 12.37 20.93
CA LEU A 159 -13.64 12.80 22.33
C LEU A 159 -14.78 13.79 22.64
N GLY A 160 -15.63 14.08 21.65
CA GLY A 160 -16.84 14.86 21.84
C GLY A 160 -16.64 16.38 21.74
N GLY A 161 -16.87 16.90 20.54
CA GLY A 161 -17.36 18.27 20.34
C GLY A 161 -16.31 19.37 20.14
N SER A 162 -16.60 20.22 19.16
CA SER A 162 -15.99 21.53 19.00
C SER A 162 -16.10 22.35 20.29
N VAL A 163 -14.99 22.94 20.71
CA VAL A 163 -15.00 24.26 21.35
C VAL A 163 -14.65 25.32 20.32
#